data_AF-A0A2D6LJ10-F1
#
_entry.id   AF-A0A2D6LJ10-F1
#
_cell.length_a   1.000
_cell.length_b   1.000
_cell.length_c   1.000
_cell.angle_alpha   90.00
_cell.angle_beta   90.00
_cell.angle_gamma   90.00
#
_symmetry.space_group_name_H-M   'P 1'
#
loop_
_entity.id
_entity.type
_entity.pdbx_description
1 polymer ?
#
loop_
_entity_poly.entity_id
_entity_poly.type
_entity_poly.pdbx_seq_one_letter_code
_entity_poly.pdbx_strand_id
1 'polypeptide(L)'
;MDYFKNRQLGGLWGSASAIIIGFIFAILFGAGFVDLASDVPAKVLTGCGPGDEPGNELCYERLAVEKNDPSICANLPETHGWSCVSKYAIERNDLEVCRSLIDADFEYYEARCLQGIAAKRGDITLCNEIEERFAGKVYNVGMGDVEDCISSVESK
;
A
#
# COMPACT_ATOMS: atom_id res chain seq x y z
N MET A 1 28.64 -15.59 -14.96
CA MET A 1 29.02 -14.61 -13.92
C MET A 1 28.46 -15.11 -12.62
N ASP A 2 29.27 -15.93 -11.95
CA ASP A 2 28.97 -16.68 -10.74
C ASP A 2 29.30 -15.84 -9.51
N TYR A 3 28.28 -15.45 -8.74
CA TYR A 3 28.48 -14.83 -7.42
C TYR A 3 27.34 -15.17 -6.48
N PHE A 4 27.30 -16.39 -5.93
CA PHE A 4 26.74 -16.63 -4.58
C PHE A 4 27.35 -17.90 -4.00
N LYS A 5 28.48 -17.72 -3.31
CA LYS A 5 29.18 -18.74 -2.52
C LYS A 5 29.51 -18.12 -1.16
N ASN A 6 29.24 -18.90 -0.10
CA ASN A 6 29.53 -18.67 1.33
C ASN A 6 28.41 -17.96 2.12
N ARG A 7 28.06 -18.33 3.36
CA ARG A 7 28.43 -19.41 4.29
C ARG A 7 27.37 -19.34 5.41
N GLN A 8 26.70 -20.45 5.72
CA GLN A 8 26.00 -20.64 7.00
C GLN A 8 26.84 -21.62 7.82
N LEU A 9 27.47 -21.11 8.88
CA LEU A 9 28.19 -21.89 9.89
C LEU A 9 27.38 -21.80 11.19
N GLY A 10 27.21 -22.96 11.81
CA GLY A 10 26.22 -23.20 12.86
C GLY A 10 26.46 -22.50 14.19
N GLY A 11 25.37 -22.46 14.98
CA GLY A 11 25.35 -22.09 16.38
C GLY A 11 24.33 -22.98 17.10
N LEU A 12 24.82 -24.12 17.58
CA LEU A 12 24.09 -25.19 18.26
C LEU A 12 24.28 -25.04 19.78
N TRP A 13 23.44 -24.30 20.51
CA TRP A 13 23.43 -24.31 21.99
C TRP A 13 22.03 -24.03 22.55
N GLY A 14 21.52 -24.92 23.41
CA GLY A 14 20.65 -24.53 24.53
C GLY A 14 19.19 -24.99 24.52
N SER A 15 18.93 -26.29 24.40
CA SER A 15 17.69 -26.91 24.87
C SER A 15 17.65 -26.91 26.41
N ALA A 16 16.59 -26.33 27.04
CA ALA A 16 15.95 -26.82 28.29
C ALA A 16 15.03 -25.83 29.08
N SER A 17 14.56 -24.69 28.54
CA SER A 17 13.70 -23.76 29.36
C SER A 17 12.38 -23.29 28.71
N ALA A 18 11.95 -23.90 27.61
CA ALA A 18 10.98 -23.29 26.68
C ALA A 18 9.49 -23.66 26.86
N ILE A 19 9.03 -24.09 28.04
CA ILE A 19 7.63 -24.57 28.19
C ILE A 19 6.72 -23.59 28.97
N ILE A 20 7.26 -22.63 29.75
CA ILE A 20 6.41 -21.81 30.65
C ILE A 20 6.01 -20.44 30.06
N ILE A 21 6.72 -19.92 29.05
CA ILE A 21 6.47 -18.56 28.53
C ILE A 21 5.38 -18.53 27.43
N GLY A 22 4.92 -19.70 26.95
CA GLY A 22 3.92 -19.79 25.88
C GLY A 22 2.48 -19.45 26.31
N PHE A 23 2.13 -19.56 27.59
CA PHE A 23 0.73 -19.39 28.03
C PHE A 23 0.36 -17.94 28.42
N ILE A 24 1.32 -17.08 28.74
CA ILE A 24 1.03 -15.69 29.17
C ILE A 24 0.69 -14.79 27.98
N PHE A 25 1.26 -15.02 26.79
CA PHE A 25 0.95 -14.22 25.60
C PHE A 25 -0.46 -14.43 25.05
N ALA A 26 -1.10 -15.58 25.30
CA ALA A 26 -2.45 -15.87 24.85
C ALA A 26 -3.54 -15.10 25.63
N ILE A 27 -3.26 -14.69 26.88
CA ILE A 27 -4.25 -14.01 27.74
C ILE A 27 -4.22 -12.49 27.54
N LEU A 28 -3.08 -11.90 27.18
CA LEU A 28 -2.99 -10.45 26.91
C LEU A 28 -3.48 -10.05 25.52
N PHE A 29 -3.49 -10.95 24.54
CA PHE A 29 -4.00 -10.67 23.19
C PHE A 29 -5.37 -11.33 22.89
N GLY A 30 -5.96 -12.04 23.86
CA GLY A 30 -7.15 -12.89 23.66
C GLY A 30 -8.51 -12.22 23.80
N ALA A 31 -8.60 -10.91 24.05
CA ALA A 31 -9.88 -10.21 24.18
C ALA A 31 -9.83 -8.89 23.43
N GLY A 32 -10.15 -8.89 22.13
CA GLY A 32 -10.24 -7.61 21.42
C GLY A 32 -10.45 -7.62 19.91
N PHE A 33 -10.47 -8.75 19.21
CA PHE A 33 -11.01 -8.78 17.85
C PHE A 33 -12.53 -8.92 17.92
N VAL A 34 -13.18 -7.84 18.32
CA VAL A 34 -14.59 -7.62 18.00
C VAL A 34 -14.61 -7.48 16.48
N ASP A 35 -15.17 -8.49 15.80
CA ASP A 35 -15.55 -8.40 14.40
C ASP A 35 -16.52 -7.22 14.26
N LEU A 36 -15.96 -6.05 13.96
CA LEU A 36 -16.70 -4.91 13.46
C LEU A 36 -17.04 -5.23 12.00
N ALA A 37 -17.94 -6.19 11.83
CA ALA A 37 -18.67 -6.39 10.59
C ALA A 37 -19.51 -5.12 10.38
N SER A 38 -18.90 -4.17 9.68
CA SER A 38 -19.53 -2.96 9.20
C SER A 38 -20.73 -3.36 8.36
N ASP A 39 -21.92 -3.04 8.88
CA ASP A 39 -23.16 -2.93 8.13
C ASP A 39 -22.99 -1.83 7.07
N VAL A 40 -22.31 -2.17 5.98
CA VAL A 40 -22.25 -1.31 4.80
C VAL A 40 -23.57 -1.48 4.06
N PRO A 41 -24.35 -0.41 3.85
CA PRO A 41 -25.65 -0.53 3.21
C PRO A 41 -25.47 -1.16 1.83
N ALA A 42 -26.07 -2.35 1.64
CA ALA A 42 -26.00 -3.16 0.42
C ALA A 42 -26.49 -2.47 -0.87
N LYS A 43 -26.90 -1.19 -0.79
CA LYS A 43 -27.36 -0.38 -1.91
C LYS A 43 -26.26 0.31 -2.70
N VAL A 44 -25.00 0.30 -2.25
CA VAL A 44 -23.89 0.97 -2.97
C VAL A 44 -23.28 0.09 -4.08
N LEU A 45 -23.55 -1.22 -4.08
CA LEU A 45 -22.87 -2.20 -4.94
C LEU A 45 -23.49 -2.44 -6.32
N THR A 46 -24.66 -1.88 -6.65
CA THR A 46 -25.33 -2.15 -7.93
C THR A 46 -25.03 -1.14 -9.04
N GLY A 47 -23.98 -0.33 -8.90
CA GLY A 47 -23.76 0.85 -9.77
C GLY A 47 -22.55 0.83 -10.72
N CYS A 48 -21.52 0.00 -10.48
CA CYS A 48 -20.32 0.00 -11.33
C CYS A 48 -20.49 -0.99 -12.50
N GLY A 49 -21.38 -0.65 -13.44
CA GLY A 49 -21.59 -1.45 -14.64
C GLY A 49 -20.67 -1.02 -15.79
N PRO A 50 -20.33 -1.92 -16.72
CA PRO A 50 -19.69 -1.54 -17.98
C PRO A 50 -20.71 -0.73 -18.82
N GLY A 51 -20.53 0.59 -18.83
CA GLY A 51 -21.24 1.54 -19.67
C GLY A 51 -20.38 2.80 -19.73
N ASP A 52 -20.21 3.36 -20.92
CA ASP A 52 -19.13 4.29 -21.31
C ASP A 52 -19.23 5.70 -20.70
N GLU A 53 -19.72 5.83 -19.47
CA GLU A 53 -19.67 7.07 -18.73
C GLU A 53 -18.33 7.20 -18.00
N PRO A 54 -17.66 8.38 -18.07
CA PRO A 54 -16.38 8.66 -17.40
C PRO A 54 -16.45 8.64 -15.84
N GLY A 55 -17.50 8.05 -15.26
CA GLY A 55 -17.69 7.85 -13.82
C GLY A 55 -17.28 6.48 -13.30
N ASN A 56 -16.82 5.55 -14.15
CA ASN A 56 -16.54 4.18 -13.73
C ASN A 56 -15.32 4.07 -12.79
N GLU A 57 -14.25 4.82 -13.02
CA GLU A 57 -13.01 4.72 -12.21
C GLU A 57 -13.26 5.01 -10.72
N LEU A 58 -13.92 6.14 -10.41
CA LEU A 58 -14.29 6.52 -9.05
C LEU A 58 -15.27 5.52 -8.40
N CYS A 59 -16.01 4.77 -9.22
CA CYS A 59 -16.90 3.72 -8.74
C CYS A 59 -16.09 2.51 -8.27
N TYR A 60 -15.21 1.99 -9.12
CA TYR A 60 -14.33 0.86 -8.78
C TYR A 60 -13.36 1.18 -7.65
N GLU A 61 -12.84 2.41 -7.58
CA GLU A 61 -12.00 2.89 -6.48
C GLU A 61 -12.71 2.81 -5.12
N ARG A 62 -13.91 3.41 -5.04
CA ARG A 62 -14.73 3.34 -3.82
C ARG A 62 -15.09 1.91 -3.47
N LEU A 63 -15.39 1.10 -4.48
CA LEU A 63 -15.73 -0.30 -4.28
C LEU A 63 -14.55 -1.10 -3.71
N ALA A 64 -13.34 -0.90 -4.25
CA ALA A 64 -12.11 -1.52 -3.75
C ALA A 64 -11.85 -1.14 -2.29
N VAL A 65 -12.02 0.14 -1.94
CA VAL A 65 -11.84 0.63 -0.56
C VAL A 65 -12.92 0.07 0.38
N GLU A 66 -14.18 0.09 -0.04
CA GLU A 66 -15.33 -0.39 0.74
C GLU A 66 -15.25 -1.89 1.00
N LYS A 67 -14.82 -2.66 0.00
CA LYS A 67 -14.64 -4.11 0.08
C LYS A 67 -13.28 -4.54 0.63
N ASN A 68 -12.37 -3.60 0.83
CA ASN A 68 -11.00 -3.87 1.21
C ASN A 68 -10.34 -4.92 0.28
N ASP A 69 -10.57 -4.78 -1.03
CA ASP A 69 -10.09 -5.71 -2.05
C ASP A 69 -9.52 -4.93 -3.26
N PRO A 70 -8.18 -4.81 -3.36
CA PRO A 70 -7.54 -4.11 -4.49
C PRO A 70 -7.71 -4.88 -5.81
N SER A 71 -8.05 -6.17 -5.77
CA SER A 71 -8.26 -6.99 -6.99
C SER A 71 -9.43 -6.48 -7.83
N ILE A 72 -10.35 -5.72 -7.22
CA ILE A 72 -11.46 -5.06 -7.92
C ILE A 72 -10.94 -4.10 -9.00
N CYS A 73 -9.79 -3.46 -8.77
CA CYS A 73 -9.16 -2.56 -9.73
C CYS A 73 -8.67 -3.29 -10.99
N ALA A 74 -8.50 -4.62 -10.97
CA ALA A 74 -8.08 -5.40 -12.15
C ALA A 74 -9.16 -5.46 -13.24
N ASN A 75 -10.39 -5.04 -12.95
CA ASN A 75 -11.47 -4.95 -13.94
C ASN A 75 -11.39 -3.65 -14.79
N LEU A 76 -10.50 -2.73 -14.43
CA LEU A 76 -10.26 -1.50 -15.18
C LEU A 76 -9.17 -1.71 -16.25
N PRO A 77 -9.14 -0.88 -17.31
CA PRO A 77 -7.99 -0.83 -18.19
C PRO A 77 -6.72 -0.52 -17.40
N GLU A 78 -5.59 -1.08 -17.82
CA GLU A 78 -4.31 -1.04 -17.09
C GLU A 78 -3.94 0.35 -16.56
N THR A 79 -4.06 1.39 -17.39
CA THR A 79 -3.79 2.79 -17.01
C THR A 79 -4.63 3.26 -15.82
N HIS A 80 -5.87 2.81 -15.72
CA HIS A 80 -6.81 3.17 -14.66
C HIS A 80 -6.73 2.20 -13.48
N GLY A 81 -6.35 0.94 -13.73
CA GLY A 81 -6.13 -0.07 -12.69
C GLY A 81 -5.06 0.37 -11.69
N TRP A 82 -3.93 0.88 -12.18
CA TRP A 82 -2.84 1.35 -11.31
C TRP A 82 -3.23 2.58 -10.47
N SER A 83 -3.95 3.53 -11.08
CA SER A 83 -4.52 4.68 -10.37
C SER A 83 -5.48 4.24 -9.26
N CYS A 84 -6.32 3.24 -9.56
CA CYS A 84 -7.27 2.67 -8.59
C CYS A 84 -6.56 2.00 -7.40
N VAL A 85 -5.55 1.15 -7.66
CA VAL A 85 -4.77 0.49 -6.60
C VAL A 85 -4.00 1.51 -5.76
N SER A 86 -3.44 2.54 -6.39
CA SER A 86 -2.73 3.63 -5.70
C SER A 86 -3.65 4.37 -4.71
N LYS A 87 -4.83 4.78 -5.17
CA LYS A 87 -5.82 5.44 -4.29
C LYS A 87 -6.33 4.53 -3.19
N TYR A 88 -6.58 3.25 -3.51
CA TYR A 88 -6.93 2.25 -2.51
C TYR A 88 -5.88 2.20 -1.38
N ALA A 89 -4.60 2.08 -1.75
CA ALA A 89 -3.50 2.03 -0.79
C ALA A 89 -3.36 3.32 0.02
N ILE A 90 -3.51 4.50 -0.59
CA ILE A 90 -3.56 5.78 0.14
C ILE A 90 -4.71 5.81 1.14
N GLU A 91 -5.90 5.37 0.74
CA GLU A 91 -7.06 5.39 1.63
C GLU A 91 -6.91 4.44 2.82
N ARG A 92 -6.32 3.27 2.58
CA ARG A 92 -6.01 2.27 3.61
C ARG A 92 -4.71 2.54 4.35
N ASN A 93 -3.95 3.54 3.94
CA ASN A 93 -2.65 3.88 4.49
C ASN A 93 -1.64 2.71 4.41
N ASP A 94 -1.72 1.93 3.32
CA ASP A 94 -1.00 0.67 3.11
C ASP A 94 0.22 0.86 2.19
N LEU A 95 1.41 0.87 2.80
CA LEU A 95 2.67 1.06 2.08
C LEU A 95 3.08 -0.17 1.25
N GLU A 96 2.69 -1.36 1.66
CA GLU A 96 3.09 -2.59 0.95
C GLU A 96 2.39 -2.67 -0.39
N VAL A 97 1.11 -2.30 -0.43
CA VAL A 97 0.36 -2.20 -1.70
C VAL A 97 0.96 -1.13 -2.60
N CYS A 98 1.33 0.05 -2.09
CA CYS A 98 2.03 1.04 -2.91
C CYS A 98 3.32 0.50 -3.52
N ARG A 99 4.15 -0.19 -2.73
CA ARG A 99 5.45 -0.73 -3.17
C ARG A 99 5.30 -1.88 -4.16
N SER A 100 4.17 -2.58 -4.16
CA SER A 100 3.87 -3.62 -5.15
C SER A 100 3.62 -3.08 -6.57
N LEU A 101 3.44 -1.76 -6.73
CA LEU A 101 3.25 -1.11 -8.04
C LEU A 101 4.53 -1.00 -8.88
N ILE A 102 5.70 -1.34 -8.32
CA ILE A 102 7.01 -1.20 -8.99
C ILE A 102 7.18 -2.12 -10.21
N ASP A 103 6.51 -3.29 -10.20
CA ASP A 103 6.71 -4.33 -11.22
C ASP A 103 6.03 -4.01 -12.56
N ALA A 104 5.30 -2.90 -12.65
CA ALA A 104 4.43 -2.60 -13.77
C ALA A 104 5.03 -1.69 -14.86
N ASP A 105 6.33 -1.40 -14.86
CA ASP A 105 6.97 -0.35 -15.69
C ASP A 105 6.46 1.09 -15.37
N PHE A 106 5.63 1.24 -14.34
CA PHE A 106 5.01 2.51 -13.95
C PHE A 106 5.42 2.96 -12.54
N GLU A 107 6.72 3.21 -12.37
CA GLU A 107 7.31 3.84 -11.17
C GLU A 107 6.57 5.12 -10.74
N TYR A 108 5.95 5.80 -11.70
CA TYR A 108 5.05 6.93 -11.48
C TYR A 108 3.92 6.63 -10.48
N TYR A 109 3.23 5.50 -10.58
CA TYR A 109 2.10 5.23 -9.68
C TYR A 109 2.55 4.89 -8.27
N GLU A 110 3.70 4.21 -8.12
CA GLU A 110 4.32 3.95 -6.82
C GLU A 110 4.69 5.25 -6.13
N ALA A 111 5.46 6.14 -6.79
CA ALA A 111 5.87 7.42 -6.21
C ALA A 111 4.66 8.26 -5.79
N ARG A 112 3.61 8.32 -6.62
CA ARG A 112 2.37 9.05 -6.30
C ARG A 112 1.64 8.44 -5.11
N CYS A 113 1.64 7.11 -5.02
CA CYS A 113 1.03 6.37 -3.92
C CYS A 113 1.73 6.68 -2.60
N LEU A 114 3.07 6.57 -2.58
CA LEU A 114 3.90 6.86 -1.42
C LEU A 114 3.76 8.32 -0.99
N GLN A 115 3.75 9.27 -1.93
CA GLN A 115 3.52 10.69 -1.65
C GLN A 115 2.15 10.92 -1.00
N GLY A 116 1.09 10.29 -1.52
CA GLY A 116 -0.25 10.38 -0.95
C GLY A 116 -0.31 9.86 0.49
N ILE A 117 0.39 8.75 0.78
CA ILE A 117 0.52 8.21 2.15
C ILE A 117 1.34 9.14 3.04
N ALA A 118 2.47 9.66 2.55
CA ALA A 118 3.32 10.61 3.27
C ALA A 118 2.49 11.83 3.71
N ALA A 119 1.77 12.45 2.76
CA ALA A 119 0.86 13.56 3.04
C ALA A 119 -0.28 13.14 3.98
N LYS A 120 -0.80 11.91 3.91
CA LYS A 120 -1.84 11.44 4.84
C LYS A 120 -1.31 11.26 6.27
N ARG A 121 -0.07 10.80 6.44
CA ARG A 121 0.59 10.56 7.73
C ARG A 121 1.27 11.80 8.31
N GLY A 122 1.58 12.80 7.49
CA GLY A 122 2.49 13.88 7.86
C GLY A 122 3.94 13.41 7.96
N ASP A 123 4.34 12.40 7.18
CA ASP A 123 5.62 11.71 7.31
C ASP A 123 6.61 12.16 6.22
N ILE A 124 7.48 13.12 6.57
CA ILE A 124 8.52 13.65 5.68
C ILE A 124 9.54 12.57 5.30
N THR A 125 9.74 11.56 6.15
CA THR A 125 10.76 10.53 5.86
C THR A 125 10.39 9.71 4.62
N LEU A 126 9.09 9.53 4.36
CA LEU A 126 8.61 8.92 3.12
C LEU A 126 8.88 9.79 1.89
N CYS A 127 8.80 11.13 2.00
CA CYS A 127 9.17 12.02 0.90
C CYS A 127 10.65 11.87 0.52
N ASN A 128 11.52 11.75 1.51
CA ASN A 128 12.96 11.52 1.28
C ASN A 128 13.22 10.13 0.68
N GLU A 129 12.48 9.09 1.10
CA GLU A 129 12.58 7.75 0.49
C GLU A 129 12.24 7.77 -1.00
N ILE A 130 11.23 8.57 -1.39
CA ILE A 130 10.86 8.76 -2.81
C ILE A 130 12.04 9.43 -3.55
N GLU A 131 12.63 10.48 -2.99
CA GLU A 131 13.80 11.13 -3.59
C GLU A 131 14.93 10.14 -3.85
N GLU A 132 15.34 9.39 -2.84
CA GLU A 132 16.46 8.45 -2.94
C GLU A 132 16.19 7.32 -3.94
N ARG A 133 14.94 6.83 -3.99
CA ARG A 133 14.55 5.72 -4.86
C ARG A 133 14.45 6.13 -6.33
N PHE A 134 14.00 7.36 -6.61
CA PHE A 134 13.75 7.84 -7.97
C PHE A 134 14.79 8.86 -8.47
N ALA A 135 15.75 9.26 -7.63
CA ALA A 135 16.85 10.16 -8.00
C ALA A 135 17.63 9.64 -9.21
N GLY A 136 17.78 10.50 -10.22
CA GLY A 136 18.56 10.20 -11.42
C GLY A 136 17.79 9.44 -12.51
N LYS A 137 16.53 9.04 -12.26
CA LYS A 137 15.66 8.59 -13.33
C LYS A 137 15.01 9.82 -13.96
N VAL A 138 15.53 10.23 -15.12
CA VAL A 138 15.04 11.37 -15.89
C VAL A 138 13.69 11.01 -16.51
N TYR A 139 12.64 11.00 -15.70
CA TYR A 139 11.29 10.93 -16.19
C TYR A 139 10.84 12.36 -16.55
N ASN A 140 10.58 12.63 -17.83
CA ASN A 140 9.94 13.87 -18.30
C ASN A 140 8.46 13.99 -17.87
N VAL A 141 8.09 13.29 -16.81
CA VAL A 141 6.73 13.29 -16.29
C VAL A 141 6.78 14.34 -15.19
N GLY A 142 6.12 15.48 -15.39
CA GLY A 142 6.07 16.64 -14.49
C GLY A 142 5.44 16.30 -13.14
N MET A 143 6.12 15.43 -12.41
CA MET A 143 5.74 14.89 -11.13
C MET A 143 6.35 15.80 -10.09
N GLY A 144 5.47 16.36 -9.26
CA GLY A 144 5.82 17.31 -8.22
C GLY A 144 7.09 16.87 -7.50
N ASP A 145 8.06 17.78 -7.48
CA ASP A 145 9.34 17.57 -6.85
C ASP A 145 9.13 17.09 -5.40
N VAL A 146 10.16 16.55 -4.78
CA VAL A 146 10.14 16.23 -3.34
C VAL A 146 9.63 17.42 -2.51
N GLU A 147 9.87 18.64 -3.01
CA GLU A 147 9.31 19.90 -2.52
C GLU A 147 7.77 19.91 -2.45
N ASP A 148 7.07 19.38 -3.45
CA ASP A 148 5.60 19.25 -3.45
C ASP A 148 5.13 18.21 -2.42
N CYS A 149 5.88 17.12 -2.24
CA CYS A 149 5.60 16.13 -1.18
C CYS A 149 5.74 16.78 0.21
N ILE A 150 6.85 17.48 0.46
CA ILE A 150 7.13 18.17 1.71
C ILE A 150 6.05 19.24 1.97
N SER A 151 5.74 20.07 0.97
CA SER A 151 4.69 21.10 1.07
C SER A 151 3.31 20.51 1.40
N SER A 152 3.00 19.34 0.84
CA SER A 152 1.74 18.62 1.12
C SER A 152 1.70 18.03 2.53
N VAL A 153 2.85 17.65 3.09
CA VAL A 153 2.99 17.17 4.46
C VAL A 153 2.88 18.32 5.46
N GLU A 154 3.54 19.45 5.20
CA GLU A 154 3.57 20.61 6.09
C GLU A 154 2.26 21.41 6.14
N SER A 155 1.39 21.27 5.13
CA SER A 155 0.13 22.01 5.03
C SER A 155 -1.04 21.40 5.82
N LYS A 156 -0.84 20.29 6.53
CA LYS A 156 -1.84 19.59 7.36
C LYS A 156 -1.62 19.80 8.85
#